data_AF-A0A377CYL9-F1
#
_entry.id   AF-A0A377CYL9-F1
#
_cell.length_a   1.000
_cell.length_b   1.000
_cell.length_c   1.000
_cell.angle_alpha   90.00
_cell.angle_beta   90.00
_cell.angle_gamma   90.00
#
_symmetry.space_group_name_H-M   'P 1'
#
loop_
_entity.id
_entity.type
_entity.pdbx_description
1 polymer ?
#
loop_
_entity_poly.entity_id
_entity_poly.type
_entity_poly.pdbx_seq_one_letter_code
_entity_poly.pdbx_strand_id
1 'polypeptide(L)'
;MLPELVGDGVLIAGDAAGMCMNLGFTIRGMDLAIAAGEAAAKTVLSAMKSDDFSKQKLAEYRQHLESGPLRDMRMYQKLPAFLDNPRMFSGYPELAVGVARDLFTIDGSAPELMRKKILRHGKKVGLHQSNQGWHERSDRFMTSPVNVDVKLGVNKFNVDEEHPHIVVKADADKQALELLVKACPAGLYKKQE
;
A
#
# COMPACT_ATOMS: atom_id res chain seq x y z
N MET A 1 -2.77 1.85 12.29
CA MET A 1 -2.97 2.52 13.60
C MET A 1 -2.41 3.92 13.47
N LEU A 2 -3.12 4.95 13.91
CA LEU A 2 -2.59 6.32 13.89
C LEU A 2 -1.73 6.54 15.15
N PRO A 3 -0.49 7.03 15.02
CA PRO A 3 0.34 7.37 16.17
C PRO A 3 -0.21 8.62 16.87
N GLU A 4 0.41 8.98 17.98
CA GLU A 4 0.17 10.28 18.61
C GLU A 4 0.66 11.39 17.67
N LEU A 5 -0.26 12.26 17.25
CA LEU A 5 0.01 13.27 16.21
C LEU A 5 0.54 14.59 16.77
N VAL A 6 0.44 14.80 18.08
CA VAL A 6 0.72 16.08 18.76
C VAL A 6 1.48 15.81 20.04
N GLY A 7 2.60 16.49 20.22
CA GLY A 7 3.35 16.58 21.47
C GLY A 7 3.70 18.04 21.79
N ASP A 8 4.39 18.27 22.90
CA ASP A 8 4.89 19.61 23.24
C ASP A 8 5.93 20.07 22.22
N GLY A 9 5.64 21.16 21.51
CA GLY A 9 6.49 21.72 20.47
C GLY A 9 6.59 20.89 19.18
N VAL A 10 5.81 19.81 19.01
CA VAL A 10 5.95 18.89 17.87
C VAL A 10 4.60 18.45 17.29
N LEU A 11 4.55 18.39 15.95
CA LEU A 11 3.44 17.85 15.16
C LEU A 11 3.96 16.78 14.21
N ILE A 12 3.19 15.71 14.02
CA ILE A 12 3.51 14.65 13.05
C ILE A 12 2.49 14.71 11.90
N ALA A 13 2.98 14.77 10.66
CA ALA A 13 2.16 14.88 9.46
C ALA A 13 2.56 13.87 8.37
N GLY A 14 1.68 13.66 7.39
CA GLY A 14 1.93 12.83 6.21
C GLY A 14 2.24 11.36 6.53
N ASP A 15 3.19 10.78 5.79
CA ASP A 15 3.56 9.36 5.94
C ASP A 15 4.12 9.04 7.33
N ALA A 16 4.82 9.98 7.98
CA ALA A 16 5.29 9.82 9.35
C ALA A 16 4.11 9.66 10.35
N ALA A 17 2.97 10.29 10.05
CA ALA A 17 1.73 10.13 10.79
C ALA A 17 0.91 8.90 10.34
N GLY A 18 1.40 8.12 9.38
CA GLY A 18 0.69 6.99 8.79
C GLY A 18 -0.51 7.40 7.93
N MET A 19 -0.50 8.61 7.37
CA MET A 19 -1.58 9.13 6.53
C MET A 19 -1.46 8.62 5.09
N CYS A 20 -1.64 7.31 4.92
CA CYS A 20 -1.67 6.64 3.63
C CYS A 20 -2.86 5.67 3.58
N MET A 21 -3.54 5.64 2.44
CA MET A 21 -4.69 4.78 2.19
C MET A 21 -4.46 3.91 0.96
N ASN A 22 -4.64 2.60 1.12
CA ASN A 22 -4.71 1.67 0.01
C ASN A 22 -6.17 1.37 -0.31
N LEU A 23 -6.65 1.82 -1.48
CA LEU A 23 -8.00 1.58 -1.96
C LEU A 23 -8.11 0.35 -2.88
N GLY A 24 -7.01 -0.38 -3.10
CA GLY A 24 -6.93 -1.54 -3.97
C GLY A 24 -6.75 -1.21 -5.45
N PHE A 25 -7.36 -0.12 -5.93
CA PHE A 25 -7.19 0.41 -7.29
C PHE A 25 -6.32 1.67 -7.33
N THR A 26 -6.21 2.39 -6.20
CA THR A 26 -5.35 3.56 -6.04
C THR A 26 -4.73 3.57 -4.65
N ILE A 27 -3.50 4.08 -4.56
CA ILE A 27 -2.83 4.36 -3.29
C ILE A 27 -2.80 5.88 -3.14
N ARG A 28 -3.43 6.39 -2.09
CA ARG A 28 -3.48 7.82 -1.75
C ARG A 28 -2.57 8.08 -0.55
N GLY A 29 -1.84 9.18 -0.57
CA GLY A 29 -0.85 9.50 0.47
C GLY A 29 -0.28 10.89 0.28
N MET A 30 0.11 11.25 -0.96
CA MET A 30 0.64 12.58 -1.27
C MET A 30 -0.36 13.70 -0.96
N ASP A 31 -1.61 13.52 -1.36
CA ASP A 31 -2.71 14.44 -1.10
C ASP A 31 -3.06 14.55 0.38
N LEU A 32 -3.06 13.43 1.10
CA LEU A 32 -3.25 13.41 2.55
C LEU A 32 -2.10 14.12 3.26
N ALA A 33 -0.86 13.92 2.80
CA ALA A 33 0.32 14.61 3.33
C ALA A 33 0.28 16.12 3.10
N ILE A 34 -0.16 16.57 1.92
CA ILE A 34 -0.33 18.00 1.61
C ILE A 34 -1.39 18.61 2.54
N ALA A 35 -2.56 17.99 2.65
CA ALA A 35 -3.64 18.49 3.52
C ALA A 35 -3.22 18.46 5.01
N ALA A 36 -2.46 17.45 5.43
CA ALA A 36 -1.91 17.38 6.78
C ALA A 36 -0.87 18.46 7.04
N GLY A 37 -0.05 18.80 6.05
CA GLY A 37 0.91 19.90 6.12
C GLY A 37 0.22 21.27 6.22
N GLU A 38 -0.84 21.48 5.44
CA GLU A 38 -1.67 22.70 5.53
C GLU A 38 -2.30 22.84 6.92
N ALA A 39 -2.88 21.76 7.44
CA ALA A 39 -3.44 21.72 8.79
C ALA A 39 -2.38 22.03 9.86
N ALA A 40 -1.18 21.45 9.74
CA ALA A 40 -0.09 21.68 10.68
C ALA A 40 0.38 23.14 10.64
N ALA A 41 0.53 23.72 9.44
CA ALA A 41 0.90 25.12 9.27
C ALA A 41 -0.13 26.07 9.92
N LYS A 42 -1.44 25.82 9.74
CA LYS A 42 -2.49 26.61 10.39
C LYS A 42 -2.40 26.55 11.92
N THR A 43 -2.18 25.36 12.48
CA THR A 43 -2.03 25.19 13.93
C THR A 43 -0.79 25.91 14.46
N VAL A 44 0.35 25.80 13.78
CA VAL A 44 1.58 26.50 14.18
C VAL A 44 1.40 28.01 14.12
N LEU A 45 0.75 28.54 13.07
CA LEU A 45 0.44 29.96 12.98
C LEU A 45 -0.51 30.45 14.09
N SER A 46 -1.45 29.61 14.53
CA SER A 46 -2.33 29.87 15.69
C SER A 46 -1.53 29.89 16.99
N ALA A 47 -0.63 28.93 17.19
CA ALA A 47 0.26 28.82 18.34
C ALA A 47 1.23 30.02 18.44
N MET A 48 1.81 30.44 17.32
CA MET A 48 2.72 31.61 17.26
C MET A 48 2.06 32.91 17.72
N LYS A 49 0.76 33.10 17.49
CA LYS A 49 0.04 34.31 17.93
C LYS A 49 -0.07 34.42 19.45
N SER A 50 -0.08 33.28 20.15
CA SER A 50 -0.17 33.20 21.61
C SER A 50 1.15 32.82 22.28
N ASP A 51 2.22 32.65 21.51
CA ASP A 51 3.52 32.13 21.95
C ASP A 51 3.42 30.87 22.82
N ASP A 52 2.46 29.99 22.47
CA ASP A 52 2.15 28.78 23.23
C ASP A 52 2.23 27.57 22.31
N PHE A 53 3.28 26.78 22.47
CA PHE A 53 3.51 25.53 21.73
C PHE A 53 3.29 24.29 22.60
N SER A 54 2.54 24.43 23.68
CA SER A 54 2.12 23.29 24.49
C SER A 54 1.27 22.32 23.68
N LYS A 55 1.29 21.05 24.08
CA LYS A 55 0.44 20.01 23.49
C LYS A 55 -1.05 20.39 23.49
N GLN A 56 -1.51 21.12 24.52
CA GLN A 56 -2.88 21.60 24.61
C GLN A 56 -3.22 22.59 23.49
N LYS A 57 -2.33 23.56 23.25
CA LYS A 57 -2.54 24.54 22.18
C LYS A 57 -2.45 23.90 20.80
N LEU A 58 -1.49 22.98 20.62
CA LEU A 58 -1.30 22.25 19.37
C LEU A 58 -2.38 21.19 19.10
N ALA A 59 -3.24 20.85 20.07
CA ALA A 59 -4.33 19.90 19.88
C ALA A 59 -5.35 20.34 18.82
N GLU A 60 -5.40 21.63 18.49
CA GLU A 60 -6.17 22.19 17.36
C GLU A 60 -5.82 21.50 16.03
N TYR A 61 -4.58 21.01 15.86
CA TYR A 61 -4.16 20.24 14.69
C TYR A 61 -5.08 19.05 14.41
N ARG A 62 -5.44 18.30 15.45
CA ARG A 62 -6.31 17.15 15.32
C ARG A 62 -7.67 17.58 14.77
N GLN A 63 -8.22 18.70 15.25
CA GLN A 63 -9.51 19.23 14.79
C GLN A 63 -9.47 19.62 13.31
N HIS A 64 -8.38 20.20 12.83
CA HIS A 64 -8.23 20.47 11.40
C HIS A 64 -8.19 19.18 10.57
N LEU A 65 -7.49 18.15 11.05
CA LEU A 65 -7.44 16.85 10.37
C LEU A 65 -8.79 16.12 10.32
N GLU A 66 -9.65 16.29 11.35
CA GLU A 66 -10.99 15.72 11.42
C GLU A 66 -11.87 16.11 10.23
N SER A 67 -11.72 17.33 9.72
CA SER A 67 -12.48 17.83 8.57
C SER A 67 -11.97 17.33 7.20
N GLY A 68 -10.76 16.75 7.16
CA GLY A 68 -10.07 16.38 5.92
C GLY A 68 -9.49 14.95 5.98
N PRO A 69 -8.16 14.76 6.10
CA PRO A 69 -7.51 13.45 5.97
C PRO A 69 -8.11 12.35 6.86
N LEU A 70 -8.45 12.66 8.12
CA LEU A 70 -8.97 11.65 9.04
C LEU A 70 -10.41 11.22 8.71
N ARG A 71 -11.21 12.10 8.11
CA ARG A 71 -12.54 11.76 7.62
C ARG A 71 -12.45 10.71 6.52
N ASP A 72 -11.60 10.97 5.53
CA ASP A 72 -11.39 10.06 4.40
C ASP A 72 -10.85 8.71 4.87
N MET A 73 -9.85 8.72 5.77
CA MET A 73 -9.28 7.49 6.34
C MET A 73 -10.32 6.65 7.11
N ARG A 74 -11.25 7.28 7.83
CA ARG A 74 -12.33 6.54 8.52
C ARG A 74 -13.31 5.89 7.57
N MET A 75 -13.63 6.56 6.46
CA MET A 75 -14.52 6.01 5.45
C MET A 75 -13.99 4.67 4.91
N TYR A 76 -12.68 4.58 4.71
CA TYR A 76 -12.03 3.41 4.12
C TYR A 76 -11.30 2.51 5.11
N GLN A 77 -11.49 2.69 6.43
CA GLN A 77 -10.77 1.93 7.45
C GLN A 77 -10.97 0.40 7.37
N LYS A 78 -12.12 -0.06 6.87
CA LYS A 78 -12.46 -1.48 6.70
C LYS A 78 -12.12 -2.02 5.32
N LEU A 79 -11.68 -1.15 4.40
CA LEU A 79 -11.43 -1.53 3.02
C LEU A 79 -10.28 -2.54 2.87
N PRO A 80 -9.15 -2.46 3.61
CA PRO A 80 -8.10 -3.48 3.52
C PRO A 80 -8.62 -4.89 3.80
N ALA A 81 -9.39 -5.06 4.88
CA ALA A 81 -10.00 -6.34 5.23
C ALA A 81 -11.03 -6.82 4.19
N PHE A 82 -11.70 -5.89 3.50
CA PHE A 82 -12.58 -6.23 2.39
C PHE A 82 -11.79 -6.71 1.15
N LEU A 83 -10.65 -6.09 0.87
CA LEU A 83 -9.76 -6.46 -0.23
C LEU A 83 -9.05 -7.80 0.01
N ASP A 84 -8.80 -8.20 1.26
CA ASP A 84 -8.21 -9.50 1.59
C ASP A 84 -9.05 -10.71 1.09
N ASN A 85 -10.29 -10.48 0.62
CA ASN A 85 -11.09 -11.51 -0.03
C ASN A 85 -10.48 -11.93 -1.39
N PRO A 86 -10.00 -13.19 -1.54
CA PRO A 86 -9.36 -13.65 -2.77
C PRO A 86 -10.22 -13.54 -4.03
N ARG A 87 -11.56 -13.54 -3.88
CA ARG A 87 -12.50 -13.41 -5.00
C ARG A 87 -12.43 -12.04 -5.68
N MET A 88 -12.03 -11.00 -4.95
CA MET A 88 -11.96 -9.63 -5.46
C MET A 88 -11.00 -9.49 -6.63
N PHE A 89 -9.95 -10.30 -6.66
CA PHE A 89 -8.85 -10.15 -7.61
C PHE A 89 -8.63 -11.35 -8.52
N SER A 90 -9.20 -12.51 -8.19
CA SER A 90 -9.21 -13.68 -9.08
C SER A 90 -10.61 -13.93 -9.66
N GLY A 91 -11.55 -14.35 -8.79
CA GLY A 91 -12.86 -14.84 -9.21
C GLY A 91 -13.73 -13.82 -9.97
N TYR A 92 -13.91 -12.61 -9.44
CA TYR A 92 -14.75 -11.61 -10.10
C TYR A 92 -14.16 -11.08 -11.41
N PRO A 93 -12.84 -10.76 -11.50
CA PRO A 93 -12.23 -10.42 -12.78
C PRO A 93 -12.34 -11.54 -13.82
N GLU A 94 -12.11 -12.80 -13.44
CA GLU A 94 -12.24 -13.93 -14.37
C GLU A 94 -13.67 -14.11 -14.89
N LEU A 95 -14.67 -13.93 -14.02
CA LEU A 95 -16.08 -13.93 -14.41
C LEU A 95 -16.36 -12.85 -15.46
N ALA A 96 -15.95 -11.61 -15.17
CA ALA A 96 -16.20 -10.46 -16.02
C ALA A 96 -15.50 -10.62 -17.39
N VAL A 97 -14.23 -11.01 -17.39
CA VAL A 97 -13.45 -11.26 -18.62
C VAL A 97 -14.05 -12.43 -19.41
N GLY A 98 -14.43 -13.52 -18.74
CA GLY A 98 -15.03 -14.68 -19.39
C GLY A 98 -16.36 -14.35 -20.07
N VAL A 99 -17.22 -13.59 -19.38
CA VAL A 99 -18.51 -13.12 -19.94
C VAL A 99 -18.29 -12.17 -21.10
N ALA A 100 -17.39 -11.19 -20.95
CA ALA A 100 -17.07 -10.23 -22.02
C ALA A 100 -16.52 -10.94 -23.26
N ARG A 101 -15.58 -11.88 -23.08
CA ARG A 101 -15.03 -12.69 -24.17
C ARG A 101 -16.13 -13.42 -24.93
N ASP A 102 -17.03 -14.10 -24.23
CA ASP A 102 -18.11 -14.87 -24.87
C ASP A 102 -19.19 -13.98 -25.52
N LEU A 103 -19.27 -12.71 -25.12
CA LEU A 103 -20.18 -11.72 -25.70
C LEU A 103 -19.59 -11.10 -26.98
N PHE A 104 -18.29 -10.80 -26.98
CA PHE A 104 -17.62 -10.13 -28.11
C PHE A 104 -16.93 -11.08 -29.09
N THR A 105 -16.87 -12.38 -28.81
CA THR A 105 -16.35 -13.38 -29.76
C THR A 105 -17.49 -13.90 -30.65
N ILE A 106 -17.34 -13.74 -31.97
CA ILE A 106 -18.23 -14.34 -32.97
C ILE A 106 -17.62 -15.67 -33.38
N ASP A 107 -18.22 -16.78 -32.94
CA ASP A 107 -17.71 -18.15 -33.14
C ASP A 107 -18.52 -18.96 -34.18
N GLY A 108 -19.54 -18.36 -34.79
CA GLY A 108 -20.42 -19.02 -35.77
C GLY A 108 -21.34 -20.10 -35.19
N SER A 109 -21.39 -20.26 -33.86
CA SER A 109 -22.24 -21.23 -33.19
C SER A 109 -23.70 -20.76 -33.07
N ALA A 110 -24.61 -21.69 -32.78
CA ALA A 110 -26.03 -21.37 -32.59
C ALA A 110 -26.21 -20.36 -31.43
N PRO A 111 -27.10 -19.35 -31.56
CA PRO A 111 -27.29 -18.34 -30.52
C PRO A 111 -27.71 -18.96 -29.18
N GLU A 112 -26.85 -18.86 -28.17
CA GLU A 112 -27.19 -19.25 -26.79
C GLU A 112 -27.68 -18.05 -25.97
N LEU A 113 -28.61 -18.28 -25.04
CA LEU A 113 -29.06 -17.23 -24.11
C LEU A 113 -27.91 -16.72 -23.24
N MET A 114 -27.78 -15.39 -23.15
CA MET A 114 -26.77 -14.71 -22.33
C MET A 114 -26.76 -15.16 -20.88
N ARG A 115 -27.92 -15.46 -20.29
CA ARG A 115 -28.02 -15.96 -18.92
C ARG A 115 -27.27 -17.28 -18.73
N LYS A 116 -27.30 -18.16 -19.73
CA LYS A 116 -26.60 -19.46 -19.70
C LYS A 116 -25.09 -19.28 -19.74
N LYS A 117 -24.60 -18.34 -20.57
CA LYS A 117 -23.18 -17.94 -20.62
C LYS A 117 -22.69 -17.37 -19.27
N ILE A 118 -23.48 -16.47 -18.67
CA ILE A 118 -23.18 -15.90 -17.34
C ILE A 118 -23.19 -16.99 -16.26
N LEU A 119 -24.21 -17.85 -16.21
CA LEU A 119 -24.31 -18.96 -15.26
C LEU A 119 -23.15 -19.95 -15.40
N ARG A 120 -22.66 -20.19 -16.63
CA ARG A 120 -21.51 -21.07 -16.88
C ARG A 120 -20.23 -20.51 -16.25
N HIS A 121 -19.95 -19.23 -16.44
CA HIS A 121 -18.78 -18.59 -15.80
C HIS A 121 -18.98 -18.41 -14.29
N GLY A 122 -20.19 -18.08 -13.85
CA GLY A 122 -20.53 -17.96 -12.43
C GLY A 122 -20.35 -19.26 -11.66
N LYS A 123 -20.74 -20.41 -12.27
CA LYS A 123 -20.50 -21.74 -11.70
C LYS A 123 -19.01 -22.08 -11.60
N LYS A 124 -18.18 -21.66 -12.56
CA LYS A 124 -16.71 -21.88 -12.49
C LYS A 124 -16.07 -21.13 -11.32
N VAL A 125 -16.48 -19.88 -11.10
CA VAL A 125 -16.00 -19.06 -9.98
C VAL A 125 -16.57 -19.51 -8.63
N GLY A 126 -17.77 -20.09 -8.62
CA GLY A 126 -18.43 -20.60 -7.40
C GLY A 126 -18.06 -22.01 -6.97
N LEU A 127 -17.71 -22.92 -7.90
CA LEU A 127 -17.43 -24.35 -7.63
C LEU A 127 -15.95 -24.74 -7.75
N HIS A 128 -15.09 -23.85 -8.29
CA HIS A 128 -13.68 -24.13 -8.51
C HIS A 128 -12.83 -22.96 -8.01
N GLN A 129 -12.82 -22.74 -6.70
CA GLN A 129 -11.65 -22.14 -6.07
C GLN A 129 -10.62 -23.26 -5.89
N SER A 130 -9.94 -23.65 -6.98
CA SER A 130 -8.62 -24.24 -6.79
C SER A 130 -7.79 -23.18 -6.07
N ASN A 131 -7.10 -23.59 -5.00
CA ASN A 131 -6.01 -22.86 -4.33
C ASN A 131 -4.83 -22.57 -5.29
N GLN A 132 -5.09 -22.08 -6.51
CA GLN A 132 -4.07 -21.46 -7.33
C GLN A 132 -3.86 -20.08 -6.73
N GLY A 133 -2.97 -20.08 -5.74
CA GLY A 133 -2.55 -18.89 -5.04
C GLY A 133 -2.13 -17.82 -6.03
N TRP A 134 -2.31 -16.58 -5.60
CA TRP A 134 -1.79 -15.36 -6.20
C TRP A 134 -0.32 -15.42 -6.65
N HIS A 135 0.44 -16.41 -6.16
CA HIS A 135 1.82 -16.67 -6.54
C HIS A 135 2.03 -17.24 -7.96
N GLU A 136 1.08 -17.97 -8.57
CA GLU A 136 1.35 -18.66 -9.85
C GLU A 136 1.12 -17.82 -11.11
N ARG A 137 0.50 -16.63 -11.01
CA ARG A 137 0.18 -15.79 -12.19
C ARG A 137 1.04 -14.55 -12.37
N SER A 138 1.86 -14.17 -11.39
CA SER A 138 2.82 -13.07 -11.54
C SER A 138 3.93 -13.38 -12.55
N ASP A 139 4.18 -14.65 -12.85
CA ASP A 139 5.28 -15.08 -13.72
C ASP A 139 5.08 -14.75 -15.20
N ARG A 140 3.87 -14.36 -15.62
CA ARG A 140 3.61 -13.97 -17.02
C ARG A 140 3.94 -12.51 -17.35
N PHE A 141 4.30 -11.68 -16.37
CA PHE A 141 4.63 -10.26 -16.55
C PHE A 141 5.98 -9.82 -15.98
N MET A 142 6.82 -10.77 -15.51
CA MET A 142 8.21 -10.48 -15.11
C MET A 142 9.15 -10.74 -16.30
N THR A 143 9.30 -9.74 -17.16
CA THR A 143 10.39 -9.73 -18.15
C THR A 143 11.73 -9.46 -17.45
N SER A 144 12.53 -10.51 -17.34
CA SER A 144 13.92 -10.57 -16.83
C SER A 144 14.08 -10.55 -15.30
N PRO A 145 14.95 -11.40 -14.72
CA PRO A 145 15.36 -11.26 -13.32
C PRO A 145 16.04 -9.90 -13.15
N VAL A 146 15.43 -9.03 -12.33
CA VAL A 146 15.96 -7.69 -12.06
C VAL A 146 17.23 -7.86 -11.22
N ASN A 147 18.39 -7.62 -11.82
CA ASN A 147 19.65 -7.57 -11.10
C ASN A 147 19.68 -6.29 -10.23
N VAL A 148 19.80 -6.47 -8.91
CA VAL A 148 19.83 -5.39 -7.92
C VAL A 148 20.98 -4.42 -8.18
N ASP A 149 22.15 -4.92 -8.58
CA ASP A 149 23.33 -4.10 -8.88
C ASP A 149 23.08 -3.18 -10.09
N VAL A 150 22.40 -3.70 -11.11
CA VAL A 150 22.00 -2.91 -12.29
C VAL A 150 21.00 -1.83 -11.90
N LYS A 151 20.03 -2.15 -11.02
CA LYS A 151 19.03 -1.18 -10.56
C LYS A 151 19.64 -0.09 -9.65
N LEU A 152 20.62 -0.43 -8.83
CA LEU A 152 21.36 0.53 -8.01
C LEU A 152 22.26 1.43 -8.85
N GLY A 153 22.90 0.88 -9.89
CA GLY A 153 23.69 1.66 -10.86
C GLY A 153 22.88 2.72 -11.60
N VAL A 154 21.58 2.48 -11.81
CA VAL A 154 20.65 3.47 -12.41
C VAL A 154 20.25 4.56 -11.40
N ASN A 155 20.12 4.23 -10.12
CA ASN A 155 19.59 5.15 -9.10
C ASN A 155 20.62 6.09 -8.45
N LYS A 156 21.90 6.07 -8.89
CA LYS A 156 22.97 6.96 -8.38
C LYS A 156 23.09 6.99 -6.84
N PHE A 157 22.80 5.87 -6.17
CA PHE A 157 23.06 5.78 -4.73
C PHE A 157 24.57 5.65 -4.51
N ASN A 158 25.14 6.55 -3.70
CA ASN A 158 26.51 6.44 -3.23
C ASN A 158 26.49 5.72 -1.88
N VAL A 159 27.24 4.62 -1.75
CA VAL A 159 27.35 3.89 -0.49
C VAL A 159 28.48 4.52 0.31
N ASP A 160 28.14 5.05 1.49
CA ASP A 160 29.11 5.49 2.49
C ASP A 160 29.48 4.30 3.37
N GLU A 161 30.69 3.76 3.17
CA GLU A 161 31.21 2.63 3.96
C GLU A 161 31.84 3.08 5.29
N GLU A 162 32.15 4.36 5.43
CA GLU A 162 32.82 4.90 6.62
C GLU A 162 31.82 5.21 7.75
N HIS A 163 30.61 5.64 7.40
CA HIS A 163 29.57 6.04 8.36
C HIS A 163 28.26 5.25 8.18
N PRO A 164 28.23 3.96 8.59
CA PRO A 164 27.01 3.17 8.52
C PRO A 164 25.93 3.73 9.45
N HIS A 165 24.80 4.13 8.88
CA HIS A 165 23.64 4.68 9.62
C HIS A 165 22.56 3.63 9.91
N ILE A 166 22.73 2.39 9.43
CA ILE A 166 21.88 1.25 9.78
C ILE A 166 22.54 0.49 10.93
N VAL A 167 21.97 0.63 12.12
CA VAL A 167 22.47 -0.03 13.33
C VAL A 167 21.75 -1.36 13.53
N VAL A 168 22.51 -2.46 13.56
CA VAL A 168 21.98 -3.80 13.84
C VAL A 168 22.12 -4.11 15.32
N LYS A 169 21.07 -4.64 15.94
CA LYS A 169 21.11 -5.09 17.34
C LYS A 169 22.07 -6.30 17.47
N ALA A 170 22.93 -6.30 18.49
CA ALA A 170 23.93 -7.35 18.70
C ALA A 170 23.32 -8.77 18.78
N ASP A 171 22.21 -8.92 19.52
CA ASP A 171 21.49 -10.20 19.67
C ASP A 171 20.25 -10.27 18.76
N ALA A 172 20.41 -9.90 17.48
CA ALA A 172 19.31 -10.00 16.53
C ALA A 172 18.97 -11.46 16.20
N ASP A 173 17.68 -11.75 16.11
CA ASP A 173 17.19 -13.06 15.70
C ASP A 173 17.68 -13.41 14.28
N LYS A 174 18.16 -14.64 14.09
CA LYS A 174 18.72 -15.12 12.83
C LYS A 174 17.67 -15.11 11.71
N GLN A 175 16.40 -15.41 12.02
CA GLN A 175 15.34 -15.37 11.00
C GLN A 175 15.05 -13.94 10.55
N ALA A 176 15.06 -12.98 11.48
CA ALA A 176 14.93 -11.57 11.15
C ALA A 176 16.10 -11.06 10.27
N LEU A 177 17.33 -11.48 10.55
CA LEU A 177 18.50 -11.13 9.72
C LEU A 177 18.42 -11.72 8.30
N GLU A 178 17.93 -12.95 8.16
CA GLU A 178 17.70 -13.54 6.83
C GLU A 178 16.62 -12.80 6.04
N LEU A 179 15.61 -12.26 6.72
CA LEU A 179 14.59 -11.42 6.08
C LEU A 179 15.20 -10.14 5.53
N LEU A 180 16.17 -9.52 6.20
CA LEU A 180 16.85 -8.32 5.71
C LEU A 180 17.58 -8.57 4.39
N VAL A 181 18.27 -9.71 4.26
CA VAL A 181 18.97 -10.09 3.03
C VAL A 181 17.98 -10.27 1.86
N LYS A 182 16.80 -10.84 2.13
CA LYS A 182 15.78 -11.10 1.09
C LYS A 182 14.95 -9.86 0.73
N ALA A 183 14.62 -9.04 1.73
CA ALA A 183 13.66 -7.95 1.59
C ALA A 183 14.30 -6.61 1.18
N CYS A 184 15.61 -6.44 1.40
CA CYS A 184 16.28 -5.17 1.08
C CYS A 184 16.33 -4.95 -0.45
N PRO A 185 15.62 -3.93 -0.97
CA PRO A 185 15.63 -3.66 -2.41
C PRO A 185 16.98 -3.11 -2.90
N ALA A 186 17.83 -2.68 -1.97
CA ALA A 186 19.16 -2.14 -2.23
C ALA A 186 20.29 -3.15 -1.93
N GLY A 187 19.97 -4.42 -1.61
CA GLY A 187 20.98 -5.46 -1.45
C GLY A 187 22.08 -5.17 -0.42
N LEU A 188 21.80 -4.34 0.59
CA LEU A 188 22.81 -3.84 1.54
C LEU A 188 23.34 -4.91 2.49
N TYR A 189 22.58 -6.00 2.72
CA TYR A 189 22.92 -7.02 3.70
C TYR A 189 23.51 -8.25 3.02
N LYS A 190 24.69 -8.68 3.50
CA LYS A 190 25.35 -9.92 3.07
C LYS A 190 25.60 -10.81 4.28
N LYS A 191 25.34 -12.11 4.13
CA LYS A 191 25.68 -13.11 5.15
C LYS A 191 27.18 -13.42 5.01
N GLN A 192 27.94 -13.21 6.08
CA GLN A 192 29.31 -13.73 6.17
C GLN A 192 29.22 -15.19 6.64
N GLU A 193 30.03 -16.06 6.03
CA GLU A 193 30.13 -17.48 6.39
C GLU A 193 30.75 -17.69 7.77
#